data_AF-N1ZUE0-F1
#
_entry.id   AF-N1ZUE0-F1
#
_cell.length_a   1.000
_cell.length_b   1.000
_cell.length_c   1.000
_cell.angle_alpha   90.00
_cell.angle_beta   90.00
_cell.angle_gamma   90.00
#
_symmetry.space_group_name_H-M   'P 1'
#
loop_
_entity.id
_entity.type
_entity.pdbx_description
1 polymer ?
#
loop_
_entity_poly.entity_id
_entity_poly.type
_entity_poly.pdbx_seq_one_letter_code
_entity_poly.pdbx_strand_id
1 'polypeptide(L)'
;MRYSERFMEHIEYAFNAFCKIVLRHEAINAWRDLKRKEEREISLDYLMSEKHFEPSAMDSYFEKQDKPTVFLVLEKEVIVDDERLAIALSRLPHLRREVLLLYYFLGYRDEAIGRLYGRCRSSINRRRNVALKQLRKEWEELGYEEQEADTF
;
A
#
# COMPACT_ATOMS: atom_id res chain seq x y z
N MET A 1 40.61 47.59 25.64
CA MET A 1 41.75 46.95 24.95
C MET A 1 41.62 47.30 23.48
N ARG A 2 42.52 48.11 22.91
CA ARG A 2 42.48 48.49 21.48
C ARG A 2 43.30 47.46 20.72
N TYR A 3 42.68 46.67 19.86
CA TYR A 3 43.39 45.72 19.02
C TYR A 3 44.31 46.48 18.05
N SER A 4 45.50 45.94 17.77
CA SER A 4 46.40 46.55 16.80
C SER A 4 45.85 46.36 15.39
N GLU A 5 46.09 47.32 14.49
CA GLU A 5 45.64 47.24 13.09
C GLU A 5 46.10 45.94 12.42
N ARG A 6 47.36 45.53 12.66
CA ARG A 6 47.90 44.26 12.16
C ARG A 6 47.13 43.02 12.62
N PHE A 7 46.57 43.05 13.83
CA PHE A 7 45.77 41.94 14.35
C PHE A 7 44.39 41.89 13.68
N MET A 8 43.77 43.05 13.44
CA MET A 8 42.49 43.13 12.73
C MET A 8 42.65 42.66 11.27
N GLU A 9 43.70 43.13 10.57
CA GLU A 9 44.02 42.70 9.21
C GLU A 9 44.23 41.19 9.13
N HIS A 10 44.95 40.59 10.09
CA HIS A 10 45.15 39.14 10.13
C HIS A 10 43.83 38.37 10.25
N ILE A 11 42.90 38.84 11.10
CA ILE A 11 41.57 38.23 11.24
C ILE A 11 40.79 38.33 9.93
N GLU A 12 40.82 39.49 9.27
CA GLU A 12 40.13 39.69 7.99
C GLU A 12 40.67 38.77 6.89
N TYR A 13 42.00 38.64 6.78
CA TYR A 13 42.61 37.73 5.80
C TYR A 13 42.32 36.26 6.11
N ALA A 14 42.37 35.86 7.38
CA ALA A 14 42.05 34.50 7.81
C ALA A 14 40.57 34.16 7.51
N PHE A 15 39.66 35.07 7.79
CA PHE A 15 38.24 34.91 7.50
C PHE A 15 37.96 34.83 5.99
N ASN A 16 38.59 35.70 5.20
CA ASN A 16 38.48 35.68 3.74
C ASN A 16 38.99 34.36 3.15
N ALA A 17 40.14 33.87 3.62
CA ALA A 17 40.68 32.58 3.22
C ALA A 17 39.74 31.43 3.59
N PHE A 18 39.16 31.46 4.79
CA PHE A 18 38.16 30.50 5.23
C PHE A 18 36.94 30.48 4.31
N CYS A 19 36.33 31.65 4.03
CA CYS A 19 35.18 31.75 3.13
C CYS A 19 35.47 31.18 1.74
N LYS A 20 36.64 31.50 1.17
CA LYS A 20 37.05 30.98 -0.15
C LYS A 20 37.19 29.46 -0.15
N ILE A 21 37.74 28.87 0.92
CA ILE A 21 37.89 27.42 1.06
C ILE A 21 36.52 26.75 1.17
N VAL A 22 35.62 27.30 2.00
CA VAL A 22 34.27 26.76 2.17
C VAL A 22 33.51 26.79 0.85
N LEU A 23 33.47 27.93 0.16
CA LEU A 23 32.79 28.05 -1.13
C LEU A 23 33.35 27.08 -2.18
N ARG A 24 34.67 26.88 -2.21
CA ARG A 24 35.30 25.92 -3.12
C ARG A 24 34.85 24.49 -2.83
N HIS A 25 34.84 24.08 -1.56
CA HIS A 25 34.44 22.72 -1.20
C HIS A 25 32.94 22.48 -1.40
N GLU A 26 32.09 23.46 -1.09
CA GLU A 26 30.65 23.35 -1.35
C GLU A 26 30.35 23.25 -2.85
N ALA A 27 31.06 24.01 -3.69
CA ALA A 27 30.95 23.84 -5.14
C ALA A 27 31.35 22.43 -5.57
N ILE A 28 32.45 21.89 -5.05
CA ILE A 28 32.88 20.51 -5.36
C ILE A 28 31.84 19.48 -4.91
N ASN A 29 31.23 19.66 -3.74
CA ASN A 29 30.17 18.78 -3.24
C ASN A 29 28.94 18.83 -4.15
N ALA A 30 28.49 20.02 -4.55
CA ALA A 30 27.37 20.18 -5.47
C ALA A 30 27.62 19.49 -6.82
N TRP A 31 28.84 19.61 -7.38
CA TRP A 31 29.23 18.91 -8.61
C TRP A 31 29.22 17.39 -8.46
N ARG A 32 29.68 16.86 -7.31
CA ARG A 32 29.63 15.42 -7.03
C ARG A 32 28.20 14.92 -6.89
N ASP A 33 27.33 15.70 -6.27
CA ASP A 33 25.92 15.35 -6.09
C ASP A 33 25.19 15.31 -7.42
N LEU A 34 25.45 16.31 -8.27
CA LEU A 34 24.90 16.37 -9.62
C LEU A 34 25.35 15.16 -10.45
N LYS A 35 26.64 14.81 -10.41
CA LYS A 35 27.17 13.62 -11.09
C LYS A 35 26.52 12.32 -10.59
N ARG A 36 26.34 12.18 -9.27
CA ARG A 36 25.65 11.00 -8.68
C ARG A 36 24.19 10.89 -9.12
N LYS A 37 23.51 12.02 -9.31
CA LYS A 37 22.15 12.05 -9.87
C LYS A 37 22.15 11.66 -11.33
N GLU A 38 23.02 12.25 -12.15
CA GLU A 38 23.14 11.91 -13.59
C GLU A 38 23.48 10.43 -13.83
N GLU A 39 24.27 9.79 -12.98
CA GLU A 39 24.59 8.35 -13.09
C GLU A 39 23.38 7.44 -12.79
N ARG A 40 22.36 7.94 -12.07
CA ARG A 40 21.20 7.17 -11.61
C ARG A 40 19.89 7.56 -12.30
N GLU A 41 19.78 8.81 -12.72
CA GLU A 41 18.58 9.39 -13.32
C GLU A 41 18.65 9.26 -14.84
N ILE A 42 17.53 8.86 -15.44
CA ILE A 42 17.36 8.80 -16.90
C ILE A 42 16.37 9.90 -17.27
N SER A 43 16.64 10.59 -18.38
CA SER A 43 15.71 11.62 -18.89
C SER A 43 14.34 11.01 -19.15
N LEU A 44 13.29 11.68 -18.64
CA LEU A 44 11.91 11.28 -18.89
C LEU A 44 11.59 11.35 -20.40
N ASP A 45 12.10 12.35 -21.11
CA ASP A 45 11.92 12.49 -22.56
C ASP A 45 12.46 11.27 -23.32
N TYR A 46 13.66 10.81 -22.93
CA TYR A 46 14.26 9.59 -23.48
C TYR A 46 13.44 8.33 -23.17
N LEU A 47 12.88 8.20 -21.96
CA LEU A 47 12.03 7.07 -21.59
C LEU A 47 10.72 7.05 -22.40
N MET A 48 10.13 8.23 -22.65
CA MET A 48 8.89 8.37 -23.39
C MET A 48 9.08 8.16 -24.91
N SER A 49 10.20 8.62 -25.48
CA SER A 49 10.45 8.57 -26.92
C SER A 49 11.01 7.22 -27.39
N GLU A 50 12.00 6.67 -26.69
CA GLU A 50 12.80 5.54 -27.17
C GLU A 50 12.26 4.18 -26.68
N LYS A 51 11.73 4.14 -25.45
CA LYS A 51 11.30 2.89 -24.82
C LYS A 51 9.79 2.67 -24.80
N HIS A 52 9.00 3.60 -25.32
CA HIS A 52 7.53 3.58 -25.22
C HIS A 52 7.06 3.20 -23.80
N PHE A 53 7.68 3.80 -22.78
CA PHE A 53 7.31 3.54 -21.39
C PHE A 53 6.04 4.33 -21.08
N GLU A 54 4.93 3.65 -20.78
CA GLU A 54 3.74 4.29 -20.26
C GLU A 54 3.95 4.53 -18.75
N PRO A 55 4.07 5.78 -18.28
CA PRO A 55 4.37 6.05 -16.88
C PRO A 55 3.15 5.77 -16.01
N SER A 56 2.98 4.51 -15.63
CA SER A 56 2.02 4.07 -14.63
C SER A 56 2.76 3.46 -13.45
N ALA A 57 2.49 3.96 -12.24
CA ALA A 57 2.77 3.23 -11.02
C ALA A 57 1.50 2.45 -10.68
N MET A 58 1.41 1.18 -11.12
CA MET A 58 0.39 0.30 -10.54
C MET A 58 0.94 -0.14 -9.19
N ASP A 59 0.26 0.26 -8.11
CA ASP A 59 0.53 -0.32 -6.80
C ASP A 59 0.22 -1.82 -6.90
N SER A 60 1.13 -2.68 -6.42
CA SER A 60 1.00 -4.15 -6.55
C SER A 60 -0.28 -4.68 -5.88
N TYR A 61 -0.92 -3.86 -5.03
CA TYR A 61 -2.25 -4.11 -4.47
C TYR A 61 -3.37 -4.32 -5.51
N PHE A 62 -3.23 -3.77 -6.73
CA PHE A 62 -4.23 -3.90 -7.80
C PHE A 62 -3.86 -4.90 -8.90
N GLU A 63 -2.80 -5.68 -8.71
CA GLU A 63 -2.51 -6.80 -9.60
C GLU A 63 -3.69 -7.77 -9.54
N LYS A 64 -4.43 -7.86 -10.65
CA LYS A 64 -5.55 -8.79 -10.78
C LYS A 64 -5.00 -10.20 -10.63
N GLN A 65 -5.42 -10.91 -9.59
CA GLN A 65 -5.08 -12.32 -9.48
C GLN A 65 -5.72 -13.08 -10.64
N ASP A 66 -5.01 -14.09 -11.17
CA ASP A 66 -5.43 -14.82 -12.37
C ASP A 66 -6.76 -15.60 -12.19
N LYS A 67 -7.24 -15.78 -10.96
CA LYS A 67 -8.41 -16.63 -10.63
C LYS A 67 -9.36 -15.97 -9.63
N PRO A 68 -10.10 -14.92 -10.03
CA PRO A 68 -11.13 -14.35 -9.18
C PRO A 68 -12.26 -15.38 -8.94
N THR A 69 -12.73 -15.48 -7.69
CA THR A 69 -13.85 -16.36 -7.35
C THR A 69 -15.16 -15.59 -7.35
N VAL A 70 -16.17 -16.12 -8.03
CA VAL A 70 -17.51 -15.51 -8.13
C VAL A 70 -18.48 -16.18 -7.18
N PHE A 71 -19.12 -15.39 -6.33
CA PHE A 71 -20.24 -15.82 -5.49
C PHE A 71 -21.55 -15.24 -6.01
N LEU A 72 -22.56 -16.10 -6.21
CA LEU A 72 -23.92 -15.69 -6.55
C LEU A 72 -24.74 -15.47 -5.29
N VAL A 73 -25.24 -14.25 -5.09
CA VAL A 73 -26.09 -13.87 -3.97
C VAL A 73 -27.24 -13.02 -4.47
N LEU A 74 -28.48 -13.49 -4.28
CA LEU A 74 -29.69 -12.83 -4.80
C LEU A 74 -29.58 -12.49 -6.30
N GLU A 75 -29.08 -13.43 -7.10
CA GLU A 75 -28.86 -13.27 -8.54
C GLU A 75 -27.84 -12.17 -8.91
N LYS A 76 -27.10 -11.65 -7.94
CA LYS A 76 -25.98 -10.72 -8.15
C LYS A 76 -24.67 -11.47 -7.99
N GLU A 77 -23.75 -11.19 -8.90
CA GLU A 77 -22.39 -11.71 -8.86
C GLU A 77 -21.53 -10.83 -7.95
N VAL A 78 -20.87 -11.47 -6.98
CA VAL A 78 -19.87 -10.84 -6.12
C VAL A 78 -18.52 -11.46 -6.45
N ILE A 79 -17.62 -10.64 -6.98
CA ILE A 79 -16.27 -11.02 -7.36
C ILE A 79 -15.34 -10.80 -6.19
N VAL A 80 -14.59 -11.84 -5.83
CA VAL A 80 -13.55 -11.80 -4.80
C VAL A 80 -12.22 -12.15 -5.47
N ASP A 81 -11.34 -11.15 -5.59
CA ASP A 81 -10.05 -11.29 -6.28
C ASP A 81 -9.00 -12.01 -5.42
N ASP A 82 -9.08 -11.87 -4.09
CA ASP A 82 -8.17 -12.52 -3.16
C ASP A 82 -8.52 -14.01 -3.01
N GLU A 83 -7.64 -14.90 -3.50
CA GLU A 83 -7.85 -16.35 -3.49
C GLU A 83 -8.05 -16.89 -2.07
N ARG A 84 -7.24 -16.43 -1.11
CA ARG A 84 -7.33 -16.87 0.28
C ARG A 84 -8.66 -16.44 0.92
N LEU A 85 -9.14 -15.24 0.60
CA LEU A 85 -10.46 -14.77 1.00
C LEU A 85 -11.58 -15.61 0.42
N ALA A 86 -11.48 -15.93 -0.86
CA ALA A 86 -12.46 -16.76 -1.53
C ALA A 86 -12.55 -18.15 -0.91
N ILE A 87 -11.41 -18.77 -0.58
CA ILE A 87 -11.36 -20.07 0.09
C ILE A 87 -11.97 -19.96 1.50
N ALA A 88 -11.55 -18.96 2.29
CA ALA A 88 -12.07 -18.74 3.64
C ALA A 88 -13.59 -18.55 3.62
N LEU A 89 -14.11 -17.71 2.72
CA LEU A 89 -15.54 -17.50 2.53
C LEU A 89 -16.26 -18.80 2.12
N SER A 90 -15.63 -19.63 1.28
CA SER A 90 -16.20 -20.90 0.83
C SER A 90 -16.32 -21.95 1.93
N ARG A 91 -15.45 -21.92 2.95
CA ARG A 91 -15.53 -22.77 4.15
C ARG A 91 -16.68 -22.37 5.09
N LEU A 92 -17.24 -21.16 4.96
CA LEU A 92 -18.37 -20.73 5.78
C LEU A 92 -19.70 -21.41 5.37
N PRO A 93 -20.60 -21.69 6.34
CA PRO A 93 -21.96 -22.09 6.03
C PRO A 93 -22.67 -21.06 5.16
N HIS A 94 -23.48 -21.52 4.20
CA HIS A 94 -24.17 -20.69 3.20
C HIS A 94 -24.77 -19.41 3.77
N LEU A 95 -25.65 -19.52 4.77
CA LEU A 95 -26.33 -18.37 5.39
C LEU A 95 -25.38 -17.37 6.06
N ARG A 96 -24.22 -17.81 6.55
CA ARG A 96 -23.23 -16.93 7.17
C ARG A 96 -22.44 -16.18 6.11
N ARG A 97 -22.00 -16.89 5.08
CA ARG A 97 -21.33 -16.30 3.91
C ARG A 97 -22.24 -15.26 3.25
N GLU A 98 -23.49 -15.61 2.99
CA GLU A 98 -24.46 -14.76 2.32
C GLU A 98 -24.71 -13.43 3.07
N VAL A 99 -24.81 -13.47 4.40
CA VAL A 99 -24.94 -12.26 5.23
C VAL A 99 -23.71 -11.35 5.11
N LEU A 100 -22.50 -11.92 5.03
CA LEU A 100 -21.28 -11.13 4.85
C LEU A 100 -21.21 -10.50 3.46
N LEU A 101 -21.52 -11.28 2.42
CA LEU A 101 -21.53 -10.82 1.03
C LEU A 101 -22.58 -9.71 0.84
N LEU A 102 -23.77 -9.87 1.39
CA LEU A 102 -24.81 -8.84 1.33
C LEU A 102 -24.38 -7.54 2.02
N TYR A 103 -23.75 -7.64 3.19
CA TYR A 103 -23.41 -6.46 3.97
C TYR A 103 -22.19 -5.71 3.42
N TYR A 104 -21.08 -6.43 3.19
CA TYR A 104 -19.80 -5.81 2.85
C TYR A 104 -19.60 -5.59 1.34
N PHE A 105 -20.11 -6.49 0.50
CA PHE A 105 -19.90 -6.39 -0.95
C PHE A 105 -21.09 -5.72 -1.64
N LEU A 106 -22.32 -6.03 -1.24
CA LEU A 106 -23.53 -5.48 -1.85
C LEU A 106 -24.12 -4.26 -1.11
N GLY A 107 -23.54 -3.88 0.05
CA GLY A 107 -23.90 -2.67 0.79
C GLY A 107 -25.27 -2.70 1.50
N TYR A 108 -25.86 -3.88 1.70
CA TYR A 108 -27.14 -4.00 2.42
C TYR A 108 -26.95 -3.75 3.91
N ARG A 109 -27.85 -2.96 4.51
CA ARG A 109 -27.90 -2.80 5.98
C ARG A 109 -28.56 -4.02 6.64
N ASP A 110 -28.22 -4.27 7.90
CA ASP A 110 -28.81 -5.37 8.70
C ASP A 110 -30.35 -5.37 8.70
N GLU A 111 -30.97 -4.20 8.62
CA GLU A 111 -32.43 -4.04 8.54
C GLU A 111 -33.00 -4.50 7.19
N ALA A 112 -32.30 -4.25 6.09
CA ALA A 112 -32.69 -4.67 4.76
C ALA A 112 -32.53 -6.19 4.62
N ILE A 113 -31.40 -6.72 5.10
CA ILE A 113 -31.14 -8.17 5.17
C ILE A 113 -32.19 -8.85 6.07
N GLY A 114 -32.52 -8.22 7.20
CA GLY A 114 -33.54 -8.73 8.12
C GLY A 114 -34.91 -8.83 7.44
N ARG A 115 -35.33 -7.77 6.74
CA ARG A 115 -36.57 -7.78 5.95
C ARG A 115 -36.57 -8.87 4.89
N LEU A 116 -35.45 -9.09 4.21
CA LEU A 116 -35.30 -10.11 3.17
C LEU A 116 -35.48 -11.54 3.71
N TYR A 117 -34.97 -11.84 4.90
CA TYR A 117 -35.08 -13.18 5.52
C TYR A 117 -36.19 -13.31 6.58
N GLY A 118 -37.06 -12.30 6.75
CA GLY A 118 -38.08 -12.30 7.80
C GLY A 118 -37.48 -12.41 9.21
N ARG A 119 -36.44 -11.62 9.49
CA ARG A 119 -35.71 -11.57 10.76
C ARG A 119 -35.54 -10.13 11.24
N CYS A 120 -35.45 -9.95 12.56
CA CYS A 120 -35.15 -8.65 13.13
C CYS A 120 -33.68 -8.26 12.87
N ARG A 121 -33.41 -6.95 12.82
CA ARG A 121 -32.06 -6.37 12.64
C ARG A 121 -31.03 -6.98 13.61
N SER A 122 -31.38 -7.13 14.88
CA SER A 122 -30.47 -7.66 15.91
C SER A 122 -30.07 -9.11 15.66
N SER A 123 -30.97 -9.93 15.10
CA SER A 123 -30.67 -11.30 14.70
C SER A 123 -29.64 -11.34 13.57
N ILE A 124 -29.79 -10.46 12.57
CA ILE A 124 -28.82 -10.34 11.47
C ILE A 124 -27.48 -9.84 11.98
N ASN A 125 -27.45 -8.79 12.80
CA ASN A 125 -26.21 -8.28 13.39
C ASN A 125 -25.47 -9.38 14.17
N ARG A 126 -26.19 -10.16 14.99
CA ARG A 126 -25.59 -11.31 15.70
C ARG A 126 -25.03 -12.35 14.72
N ARG A 127 -25.78 -12.72 13.67
CA ARG A 127 -25.33 -13.67 12.64
C ARG A 127 -24.09 -13.16 11.91
N ARG A 128 -24.06 -11.89 11.53
CA ARG A 128 -22.91 -11.23 10.90
C ARG A 128 -21.68 -11.31 11.80
N ASN A 129 -21.81 -10.95 13.08
CA ASN A 129 -20.69 -10.97 14.01
C ASN A 129 -20.16 -12.40 14.25
N VAL A 130 -21.05 -13.40 14.31
CA VAL A 130 -20.63 -14.82 14.38
C VAL A 130 -19.95 -15.26 13.08
N ALA A 131 -20.47 -14.85 11.92
CA ALA A 131 -19.87 -15.14 10.62
C ALA A 131 -18.47 -14.53 10.50
N LEU A 132 -18.27 -13.28 10.94
CA LEU A 132 -16.96 -12.63 10.95
C LEU A 132 -15.96 -13.35 11.85
N LYS A 133 -16.39 -13.78 13.05
CA LYS A 133 -15.52 -14.56 13.95
C LYS A 133 -15.09 -15.88 13.32
N GLN A 134 -16.01 -16.57 12.64
CA GLN A 134 -15.67 -17.79 11.91
C GLN A 134 -14.73 -17.50 10.75
N LEU A 135 -15.03 -16.49 9.92
CA LEU A 135 -14.19 -16.10 8.80
C LEU A 135 -12.76 -15.80 9.22
N ARG A 136 -12.59 -15.08 10.34
CA ARG A 136 -11.27 -14.82 10.91
C ARG A 136 -10.53 -16.11 11.27
N LYS A 137 -11.23 -17.08 11.87
CA LYS A 137 -10.63 -18.37 12.23
C LYS A 137 -10.18 -19.15 10.99
N GLU A 138 -11.06 -19.29 9.98
CA GLU A 138 -10.73 -19.96 8.72
C GLU A 138 -9.56 -19.25 8.00
N TRP A 139 -9.54 -17.92 8.04
CA TRP A 139 -8.48 -17.12 7.45
C TRP A 139 -7.13 -17.34 8.13
N GLU A 140 -7.10 -17.35 9.47
CA GLU A 140 -5.88 -17.59 10.24
C GLU A 140 -5.35 -19.01 10.00
N GLU A 141 -6.22 -20.03 9.98
CA GLU A 141 -5.86 -21.43 9.67
C GLU A 141 -5.21 -21.57 8.28
N LEU A 142 -5.77 -20.94 7.24
CA LEU A 142 -5.19 -20.94 5.89
C LEU A 142 -3.79 -20.31 5.84
N GLY A 143 -3.50 -19.34 6.71
CA GLY A 143 -2.17 -18.73 6.75
C GLY A 143 -1.08 -19.63 7.29
N TYR A 144 -1.44 -20.59 8.14
CA TYR A 144 -0.51 -21.61 8.61
C TYR A 144 -0.29 -22.69 7.53
N GLU A 145 -1.34 -23.07 6.80
CA GLU A 145 -1.27 -24.02 5.68
C GLU A 145 -0.36 -23.51 4.53
N GLU A 146 -0.45 -22.21 4.20
CA GLU A 146 0.44 -21.57 3.20
C GLU A 146 1.92 -21.59 3.62
N GLN A 147 2.22 -21.33 4.89
CA GLN A 147 3.59 -21.32 5.40
C GLN A 147 4.23 -22.71 5.41
N GLU A 148 3.45 -23.76 5.70
CA GLU A 148 3.95 -25.14 5.63
C GLU A 148 4.20 -25.59 4.18
N ALA A 149 3.36 -25.16 3.23
CA ALA A 149 3.50 -25.51 1.81
C ALA A 149 4.73 -24.85 1.15
N ASP A 150 5.06 -23.60 1.52
CA ASP A 150 6.24 -22.88 0.99
C ASP A 150 7.58 -23.35 1.58
N THR A 151 7.57 -24.26 2.55
CA THR A 151 8.79 -24.77 3.22
C THR A 151 9.31 -26.10 2.61
N PHE A 152 8.73 -26.58 1.50
CA PHE A 152 9.13 -27.81 0.79
C PHE A 152 9.77 -27.55 -0.57
#